data_AF-A0A7K3WJ44-F1
#
_entry.id   AF-A0A7K3WJ44-F1
#
_cell.length_a   1.000
_cell.length_b   1.000
_cell.length_c   1.000
_cell.angle_alpha   90.00
_cell.angle_beta   90.00
_cell.angle_gamma   90.00
#
_symmetry.space_group_name_H-M   'P 1'
#
loop_
_entity.id
_entity.type
_entity.pdbx_description
1 polymer ?
#
loop_
_entity_poly.entity_id
_entity_poly.type
_entity_poly.pdbx_seq_one_letter_code
_entity_poly.pdbx_strand_id
1 'polypeptide(L)'
;PAGPTPAGTALTDHKFLVFDGRVRLVQVDTGRAGTDHRRRLYTPDWTPVDVVERVPPGPVTGPPATLARMTEVAEALGAAFDFVRVDLYDVGGTVWFGELTPYPGGGLDPFDPELDRVLGAAWTLPSRAAVRAR
;
A
#
# COMPACT_ATOMS: atom_id res chain seq x y z
N PRO A 1 -0.31 5.05 27.67
CA PRO A 1 0.27 6.37 27.34
C PRO A 1 1.32 6.22 26.22
N ALA A 2 0.96 6.55 24.98
CA ALA A 2 1.94 6.66 23.90
C ALA A 2 2.71 7.97 24.09
N GLY A 3 4.02 7.88 24.30
CA GLY A 3 4.90 9.04 24.36
C GLY A 3 4.93 9.77 23.01
N PRO A 4 5.39 11.03 22.99
CA PRO A 4 5.45 11.80 21.75
C PRO A 4 6.39 11.10 20.76
N THR A 5 5.90 10.85 19.55
CA THR A 5 6.72 10.51 18.38
C THR A 5 7.86 11.52 18.30
N PRO A 6 9.13 11.12 18.07
CA PRO A 6 10.21 12.08 17.95
C PRO A 6 9.86 13.09 16.86
N ALA A 7 9.75 14.37 17.24
CA ALA A 7 9.46 15.43 16.31
C ALA A 7 10.58 15.48 15.25
N GLY A 8 10.22 15.27 13.98
CA GLY A 8 11.06 15.66 12.84
C GLY A 8 11.43 14.57 11.83
N THR A 9 11.13 13.29 12.04
CA THR A 9 11.35 12.27 10.99
C THR A 9 10.00 11.86 10.38
N ALA A 10 9.88 12.00 9.06
CA ALA A 10 8.70 11.53 8.32
C ALA A 10 8.49 10.04 8.57
N LEU A 11 7.28 9.64 8.96
CA LEU A 11 6.94 8.23 9.10
C LEU A 11 7.02 7.53 7.73
N THR A 12 7.48 6.28 7.74
CA THR A 12 7.42 5.42 6.55
C THR A 12 5.97 5.04 6.27
N ASP A 13 5.46 5.48 5.12
CA ASP A 13 4.13 5.08 4.65
C ASP A 13 4.19 3.67 4.07
N HIS A 14 3.41 2.74 4.62
CA HIS A 14 3.22 1.42 4.03
C HIS A 14 1.83 1.36 3.40
N LYS A 15 1.77 1.29 2.08
CA LYS A 15 0.53 1.36 1.32
C LYS A 15 0.27 0.01 0.68
N PHE A 16 -0.72 -0.69 1.21
CA PHE A 16 -1.10 -2.04 0.78
C PHE A 16 -2.16 -1.94 -0.30
N LEU A 17 -1.87 -2.44 -1.49
CA LEU A 17 -2.87 -2.56 -2.54
C LEU A 17 -3.59 -3.89 -2.35
N VAL A 18 -4.87 -3.80 -1.99
CA VAL A 18 -5.72 -4.94 -1.67
C VAL A 18 -6.71 -5.14 -2.81
N PHE A 19 -6.69 -6.32 -3.40
CA PHE A 19 -7.61 -6.75 -4.46
C PHE A 19 -8.39 -7.96 -3.97
N ASP A 20 -9.71 -7.89 -4.03
CA ASP A 20 -10.62 -8.96 -3.56
C ASP A 20 -10.26 -9.46 -2.15
N GLY A 21 -10.07 -8.51 -1.21
CA GLY A 21 -9.71 -8.77 0.17
C GLY A 21 -8.29 -9.34 0.39
N ARG A 22 -7.42 -9.35 -0.63
CA ARG A 22 -6.06 -9.88 -0.51
C ARG A 22 -5.01 -8.87 -0.92
N VAL A 23 -3.93 -8.77 -0.15
CA VAL A 23 -2.79 -7.91 -0.52
C VAL A 23 -2.13 -8.50 -1.77
N ARG A 24 -1.86 -7.64 -2.76
CA ARG A 24 -1.13 -8.01 -4.00
C ARG A 24 0.18 -7.26 -4.16
N LEU A 25 0.28 -6.06 -3.59
CA LEU A 25 1.46 -5.22 -3.67
C LEU A 25 1.55 -4.36 -2.42
N VAL A 26 2.77 -4.09 -1.98
CA VAL A 26 3.07 -3.12 -0.92
C VAL A 26 3.96 -2.04 -1.48
N GLN A 27 3.50 -0.80 -1.41
CA GLN A 27 4.30 0.38 -1.72
C GLN A 27 4.82 0.99 -0.43
N VAL A 28 6.12 1.22 -0.35
CA VAL A 28 6.78 1.85 0.79
C VAL A 28 7.32 3.20 0.36
N ASP A 29 6.77 4.28 0.91
CA ASP A 29 7.29 5.63 0.71
C ASP A 29 8.09 6.07 1.94
N THR A 30 9.32 6.57 1.72
CA THR A 30 10.19 7.13 2.76
C THR A 30 10.57 8.57 2.42
N GLY A 31 10.93 9.36 3.44
CA GLY A 31 11.40 10.74 3.24
C GLY A 31 10.34 11.71 2.71
N ARG A 32 9.05 11.34 2.75
CA ARG A 32 7.95 12.06 2.10
C ARG A 32 7.71 13.48 2.61
N ALA A 33 8.02 13.76 3.89
CA ALA A 33 7.94 15.11 4.46
C ALA A 33 9.21 15.97 4.19
N GLY A 34 10.23 15.41 3.53
CA GLY A 34 11.48 16.08 3.19
C GLY A 34 11.71 16.19 1.69
N THR A 35 12.95 16.45 1.29
CA THR A 35 13.35 16.61 -0.13
C THR A 35 13.81 15.30 -0.79
N ASP A 36 13.94 14.21 -0.03
CA ASP A 36 14.41 12.91 -0.51
C ASP A 36 13.29 11.87 -0.44
N HIS A 37 12.17 12.13 -1.13
CA HIS A 37 11.09 11.17 -1.26
C HIS A 37 11.52 10.01 -2.14
N ARG A 38 11.50 8.80 -1.56
CA ARG A 38 11.79 7.55 -2.24
C ARG A 38 10.62 6.60 -2.16
N ARG A 39 10.52 5.73 -3.17
CA ARG A 39 9.51 4.67 -3.22
C ARG A 39 10.13 3.33 -3.53
N ARG A 40 9.66 2.28 -2.85
CA ARG A 40 9.97 0.90 -3.22
C ARG A 40 8.70 0.07 -3.20
N LEU A 41 8.55 -0.80 -4.19
CA LEU A 41 7.46 -1.75 -4.28
C LEU A 41 7.95 -3.13 -3.85
N TYR A 42 7.07 -3.87 -3.18
CA TYR A 42 7.30 -5.24 -2.75
C TYR A 42 6.06 -6.08 -3.03
N THR A 43 6.28 -7.36 -3.32
CA THR A 43 5.23 -8.39 -3.24
C THR A 43 4.83 -8.62 -1.77
N PRO A 44 3.72 -9.34 -1.49
CA PRO A 44 3.26 -9.58 -0.11
C PRO A 44 4.26 -10.38 0.76
N ASP A 45 5.10 -11.21 0.15
CA ASP A 45 6.20 -11.95 0.78
C ASP A 45 7.50 -11.13 0.90
N TRP A 46 7.42 -9.82 0.64
CA TRP A 46 8.51 -8.86 0.75
C TRP A 46 9.64 -9.04 -0.28
N THR A 47 9.34 -9.61 -1.44
CA THR A 47 10.27 -9.63 -2.57
C THR A 47 10.22 -8.27 -3.29
N PRO A 48 11.36 -7.58 -3.49
CA PRO A 48 11.37 -6.28 -4.15
C PRO A 48 10.91 -6.40 -5.60
N VAL A 49 10.11 -5.42 -6.03
CA VAL A 49 9.65 -5.28 -7.41
C VAL A 49 10.38 -4.09 -8.04
N ASP A 50 11.13 -4.36 -9.10
CA ASP A 50 11.89 -3.35 -9.83
C ASP A 50 11.07 -2.86 -11.04
N VAL A 51 10.55 -1.65 -10.93
CA VAL A 51 9.82 -0.93 -11.98
C VAL A 51 10.31 0.51 -12.06
N VAL A 52 10.09 1.15 -13.21
CA VAL A 52 10.40 2.57 -13.40
C VAL A 52 9.20 3.39 -12.97
N GLU A 53 9.33 4.09 -11.85
CA GLU A 53 8.33 5.05 -11.36
C GLU A 53 8.81 6.50 -11.50
N ARG A 54 7.89 7.46 -11.35
CA ARG A 54 8.23 8.89 -11.26
C ARG A 54 9.03 9.22 -10.00
N VAL A 55 8.78 8.48 -8.92
CA VAL A 55 9.51 8.63 -7.66
C VAL A 55 10.77 7.76 -7.73
N PRO A 56 11.96 8.31 -7.42
CA PRO A 56 13.18 7.52 -7.42
C PRO A 56 13.08 6.31 -6.48
N PRO A 57 13.71 5.17 -6.85
CA PRO A 57 13.66 3.99 -6.03
C PRO A 57 14.34 4.22 -4.67
N GLY A 58 13.70 3.72 -3.61
CA GLY A 58 14.29 3.61 -2.26
C GLY A 58 15.21 2.40 -2.13
N PRO A 59 15.99 2.28 -1.05
CA PRO A 59 16.80 1.10 -0.81
C PRO A 59 15.92 -0.14 -0.64
N VAL A 60 16.47 -1.32 -0.98
CA VAL A 60 15.86 -2.59 -0.59
C VAL A 60 16.11 -2.78 0.91
N THR A 61 15.04 -3.07 1.66
CA THR A 61 15.09 -3.28 3.11
C THR A 61 14.47 -4.62 3.46
N GLY A 62 14.79 -5.15 4.64
CA GLY A 62 14.01 -6.25 5.22
C GLY A 62 12.57 -5.84 5.55
N PRO A 63 11.66 -6.81 5.74
CA PRO A 63 10.30 -6.54 6.15
C PRO A 63 10.25 -5.91 7.54
N PRO A 64 9.29 -5.01 7.82
CA PRO A 64 9.04 -4.58 9.18
C PRO A 64 8.60 -5.78 10.02
N ALA A 65 8.96 -5.79 11.30
CA ALA A 65 8.57 -6.86 12.22
C ALA A 65 7.03 -7.02 12.32
N THR A 66 6.30 -5.94 12.03
CA THR A 66 4.84 -5.89 12.03
C THR A 66 4.20 -6.30 10.70
N LEU A 67 4.96 -6.69 9.67
CA LEU A 67 4.45 -6.97 8.33
C LEU A 67 3.22 -7.88 8.34
N ALA A 68 3.30 -9.02 9.04
CA ALA A 68 2.18 -9.97 9.14
C ALA A 68 0.91 -9.29 9.68
N ARG A 69 1.05 -8.47 10.73
CA ARG A 69 -0.06 -7.74 11.34
C ARG A 69 -0.59 -6.65 10.42
N MET A 70 0.28 -5.94 9.71
CA MET A 70 -0.13 -4.92 8.74
C MET A 70 -0.91 -5.55 7.59
N THR A 71 -0.45 -6.69 7.07
CA THR A 71 -1.15 -7.47 6.04
C THR A 71 -2.54 -7.90 6.52
N GLU A 72 -2.66 -8.48 7.71
CA GLU A 72 -3.97 -8.85 8.28
C GLU A 72 -4.93 -7.65 8.37
N VAL A 73 -4.44 -6.51 8.85
CA VAL A 73 -5.25 -5.28 8.96
C VAL A 73 -5.67 -4.78 7.58
N ALA A 74 -4.74 -4.75 6.62
CA ALA A 74 -5.02 -4.32 5.26
C ALA A 74 -6.05 -5.23 4.57
N GLU A 75 -5.90 -6.56 4.67
CA GLU A 75 -6.87 -7.51 4.10
C GLU A 75 -8.25 -7.38 4.75
N ALA A 76 -8.31 -7.26 6.08
CA ALA A 76 -9.57 -7.09 6.80
C ALA A 76 -10.31 -5.80 6.41
N LEU A 77 -9.59 -4.68 6.29
CA LEU A 77 -10.17 -3.41 5.85
C LEU A 77 -10.57 -3.43 4.37
N GLY A 78 -9.75 -4.08 3.54
CA GLY A 78 -9.96 -4.16 2.10
C GLY A 78 -11.04 -5.15 1.67
N ALA A 79 -11.45 -6.09 2.53
CA ALA A 79 -12.48 -7.09 2.23
C ALA A 79 -13.85 -6.51 1.83
N ALA A 80 -14.12 -5.24 2.14
CA ALA A 80 -15.36 -4.56 1.71
C ALA A 80 -15.32 -4.05 0.27
N PHE A 81 -14.17 -4.09 -0.40
CA PHE A 81 -13.91 -3.49 -1.71
C PHE A 81 -13.41 -4.54 -2.70
N ASP A 82 -13.69 -4.33 -3.99
CA ASP A 82 -13.06 -5.11 -5.07
C ASP A 82 -11.59 -4.72 -5.25
N PHE A 83 -11.28 -3.43 -5.01
CA PHE A 83 -9.95 -2.87 -4.86
C PHE A 83 -9.97 -1.71 -3.86
N VAL A 84 -8.94 -1.64 -3.01
CA VAL A 84 -8.63 -0.43 -2.24
C VAL A 84 -7.15 -0.41 -1.88
N ARG A 85 -6.56 0.79 -1.82
CA ARG A 85 -5.26 0.98 -1.17
C ARG A 85 -5.48 1.30 0.31
N VAL A 86 -4.81 0.56 1.19
CA VAL A 86 -4.84 0.76 2.64
C VAL A 86 -3.49 1.31 3.09
N ASP A 87 -3.49 2.53 3.63
CA ASP A 87 -2.28 3.17 4.12
C ASP A 87 -2.14 2.90 5.62
N LEU A 88 -1.00 2.34 6.01
CA LEU A 88 -0.66 1.95 7.38
C LEU A 88 0.71 2.51 7.79
N TYR A 89 0.88 2.72 9.08
CA TYR A 89 2.14 3.11 9.70
C TYR A 89 2.55 2.10 10.77
N ASP A 90 3.86 1.89 10.94
CA ASP A 90 4.45 1.24 12.11
C ASP A 90 5.13 2.31 12.96
N VAL A 91 4.63 2.50 14.19
CA VAL A 91 5.25 3.38 15.18
C VAL A 91 5.57 2.57 16.43
N GLY A 92 6.84 2.19 16.58
CA GLY A 92 7.32 1.44 17.73
C GLY A 92 6.67 0.05 17.87
N GLY A 93 6.41 -0.64 16.74
CA GLY A 93 5.76 -1.94 16.70
C GLY A 93 4.23 -1.88 16.79
N THR A 94 3.65 -0.68 16.84
CA THR A 94 2.19 -0.48 16.81
C THR A 94 1.75 -0.10 15.40
N VAL A 95 0.79 -0.84 14.86
CA VAL A 95 0.19 -0.57 13.55
C VAL A 95 -0.89 0.50 13.69
N TRP A 96 -0.77 1.57 12.91
CA TRP A 96 -1.75 2.66 12.84
C TRP A 96 -2.37 2.75 11.45
N PHE A 97 -3.68 2.99 11.41
CA PHE A 97 -4.40 3.29 10.18
C PHE A 97 -4.16 4.74 9.75
N GLY A 98 -3.88 4.94 8.46
CA GLY A 98 -3.79 6.24 7.82
C GLY A 98 -5.06 6.57 7.03
N GLU A 99 -5.24 5.91 5.89
CA GLU A 99 -6.37 6.15 4.99
C GLU A 99 -6.78 4.90 4.18
N LEU A 100 -8.01 4.94 3.64
CA LEU A 100 -8.47 4.07 2.57
C LEU A 100 -8.58 4.91 1.30
N THR A 101 -7.94 4.46 0.22
CA THR A 101 -7.90 5.19 -1.05
C THR A 101 -8.41 4.29 -2.18
N PRO A 102 -9.67 4.45 -2.62
CA PRO A 102 -10.22 3.68 -3.74
C PRO A 102 -9.56 4.00 -5.09
N TYR A 103 -9.09 5.24 -5.27
CA TYR A 103 -8.48 5.71 -6.52
C TYR A 103 -7.17 6.46 -6.23
N PRO A 104 -6.05 5.74 -6.01
CA PRO A 104 -4.72 6.35 -5.90
C PRO A 104 -4.44 7.27 -7.10
N GLY A 105 -4.00 8.50 -6.87
CA GLY A 105 -3.73 9.45 -7.95
C GLY A 105 -4.98 9.87 -8.76
N GLY A 106 -6.18 9.65 -8.22
CA GLY A 106 -7.42 9.82 -8.97
C GLY A 106 -7.59 8.80 -10.10
N GLY A 107 -6.81 7.72 -10.12
CA GLY A 107 -6.81 6.70 -11.18
C GLY A 107 -6.12 7.13 -12.48
N LEU A 108 -5.35 8.22 -12.45
CA LEU A 108 -4.71 8.79 -13.64
C LEU A 108 -3.17 8.77 -13.58
N ASP A 109 -2.60 8.36 -12.44
CA ASP A 109 -1.16 8.27 -12.28
C ASP A 109 -0.60 7.21 -13.23
N PRO A 110 0.46 7.52 -14.01
CA PRO A 110 1.14 6.52 -14.81
C PRO A 110 1.68 5.40 -13.93
N PHE A 111 1.42 4.17 -14.34
CA PHE A 111 1.87 2.97 -13.67
C PHE A 111 2.66 2.09 -14.65
N ASP A 112 3.54 1.24 -14.13
CA ASP A 112 4.29 0.31 -14.99
C ASP A 112 3.30 -0.60 -15.74
N PRO A 113 3.35 -0.68 -17.08
CA PRO A 113 2.32 -1.39 -17.85
C PRO A 113 2.22 -2.89 -17.56
N GLU A 114 3.34 -3.56 -17.26
CA GLU A 114 3.31 -4.99 -16.97
C GLU A 114 2.79 -5.25 -15.56
N LEU A 115 3.21 -4.43 -14.58
CA LEU A 115 2.67 -4.50 -13.24
C LEU A 115 1.17 -4.16 -13.21
N ASP A 116 0.73 -3.16 -13.98
CA ASP A 116 -0.69 -2.81 -14.14
C ASP A 116 -1.50 -4.00 -14.64
N ARG A 117 -1.00 -4.69 -15.66
CA ARG A 117 -1.63 -5.90 -16.21
C ARG A 117 -1.72 -7.02 -15.18
N VAL A 118 -0.66 -7.24 -14.39
CA VAL A 118 -0.61 -8.26 -13.34
C VAL A 118 -1.63 -7.96 -12.23
N LEU A 119 -1.68 -6.71 -11.75
CA LEU A 119 -2.63 -6.29 -10.73
C LEU A 119 -4.07 -6.32 -11.26
N GLY A 120 -4.30 -5.85 -12.48
CA GLY A 120 -5.60 -5.88 -13.14
C GLY A 120 -6.15 -7.30 -13.31
N ALA A 121 -5.28 -8.29 -13.57
CA ALA A 121 -5.68 -9.70 -13.62
C ALA A 121 -6.14 -10.26 -12.25
N ALA A 122 -5.74 -9.64 -11.14
CA ALA A 122 -6.22 -9.98 -9.80
C ALA A 122 -7.52 -9.27 -9.42
N TRP A 123 -7.98 -8.29 -10.20
CA TRP A 123 -9.15 -7.48 -9.90
C TRP A 123 -10.42 -8.15 -10.42
N THR A 124 -11.19 -8.73 -9.50
CA THR A 124 -12.52 -9.28 -9.82
C THR A 124 -13.58 -8.21 -9.60
N LEU A 125 -14.14 -7.69 -10.70
CA LEU A 125 -15.21 -6.69 -10.63
C LEU A 125 -16.55 -7.34 -10.30
N PRO A 126 -17.38 -6.70 -9.45
CA PRO A 126 -18.74 -7.16 -9.22
C PRO A 126 -19.55 -7.07 -10.53
N SER A 127 -20.49 -7.99 -10.70
CA SER A 127 -21.42 -7.90 -11.83
C SER A 127 -22.24 -6.62 -11.73
N ARG A 128 -22.66 -6.08 -12.89
CA ARG A 128 -23.54 -4.89 -12.93
C ARG A 128 -24.82 -5.09 -12.12
N ALA A 129 -25.33 -6.32 -12.06
CA ALA A 129 -26.50 -6.67 -11.26
C ALA A 129 -26.19 -6.61 -9.75
N ALA A 130 -25.04 -7.13 -9.33
CA ALA A 130 -24.60 -7.08 -7.93
C ALA A 130 -24.39 -5.64 -7.44
N VAL A 131 -23.85 -4.76 -8.30
CA VAL A 131 -23.69 -3.33 -7.95
C VAL A 131 -25.03 -2.65 -7.76
N ARG A 132 -26.03 -2.95 -8.61
CA ARG A 132 -27.37 -2.33 -8.54
C ARG A 132 -28.22 -2.80 -7.35
N ALA A 133 -27.84 -3.89 -6.70
CA ALA A 133 -28.57 -4.48 -5.58
C ALA A 133 -28.05 -3.99 -4.21
N ARG A 134 -26.97 -3.22 -4.17
CA ARG A 134 -26.43 -2.56 -2.97
C ARG A 134 -27.05 -1.18 -2.80
#